data_AF-U9TZ95-F1
#
_entry.id   AF-U9TZ95-F1
#
_cell.length_a   1.000
_cell.length_b   1.000
_cell.length_c   1.000
_cell.angle_alpha   90.00
_cell.angle_beta   90.00
_cell.angle_gamma   90.00
#
_symmetry.space_group_name_H-M   'P 1'
#
loop_
_entity.id
_entity.type
_entity.pdbx_description
1 polymer ?
#
loop_
_entity_poly.entity_id
_entity_poly.type
_entity_poly.pdbx_seq_one_letter_code
_entity_poly.pdbx_strand_id
1 'polypeptide(L)'
;MDLPKYNGNIHPDEWVNDIQKYLKLKNNNYSINDYLEIAKTLVDTNISLPTEIDTIEKLRNALKEDISFTVFKSTNKRKLQLLKYIPESYYGYYKSPSNNYTEVSCNSTNHISNSSKYWNDNWKFNDSKLESRQGYLKSNDIINISVKKLYDDR
;
A
#
# COMPACT_ATOMS: atom_id res chain seq x y z
N MET A 1 -14.87 9.28 -12.86
CA MET A 1 -14.25 8.31 -11.93
C MET A 1 -14.92 6.99 -12.15
N ASP A 2 -14.15 5.93 -12.36
CA ASP A 2 -14.67 4.57 -12.40
C ASP A 2 -15.21 4.17 -11.03
N LEU A 3 -16.13 3.21 -11.04
CA LEU A 3 -16.77 2.69 -9.84
C LEU A 3 -15.74 1.90 -9.01
N PRO A 4 -15.46 2.27 -7.75
CA PRO A 4 -14.41 1.65 -6.96
C PRO A 4 -14.84 0.25 -6.49
N LYS A 5 -14.39 -0.80 -7.19
CA LYS A 5 -14.61 -2.21 -6.83
C LYS A 5 -13.56 -2.71 -5.82
N TYR A 6 -13.97 -3.58 -4.89
CA TYR A 6 -13.04 -4.26 -3.98
C TYR A 6 -12.60 -5.59 -4.59
N ASN A 7 -11.33 -5.72 -4.92
CA ASN A 7 -10.74 -6.95 -5.45
C ASN A 7 -9.57 -7.45 -4.58
N GLY A 8 -9.52 -7.02 -3.32
CA GLY A 8 -8.44 -7.36 -2.39
C GLY A 8 -7.13 -6.58 -2.61
N ASN A 9 -6.99 -5.75 -3.65
CA ASN A 9 -5.74 -5.01 -3.93
C ASN A 9 -5.66 -3.62 -3.26
N ILE A 10 -6.58 -3.31 -2.35
CA ILE A 10 -6.67 -2.05 -1.62
C ILE A 10 -7.00 -2.34 -0.15
N HIS A 11 -6.55 -1.48 0.75
CA HIS A 11 -6.89 -1.61 2.16
C HIS A 11 -8.41 -1.40 2.38
N PRO A 12 -9.12 -2.28 3.12
CA PRO A 12 -10.57 -2.15 3.33
C PRO A 12 -11.03 -0.78 3.85
N ASP A 13 -10.30 -0.17 4.80
CA ASP A 13 -10.63 1.16 5.32
C ASP A 13 -10.58 2.25 4.23
N GLU A 14 -9.58 2.18 3.34
CA GLU A 14 -9.41 3.15 2.25
C GLU A 14 -10.51 2.97 1.21
N TRP A 15 -10.78 1.73 0.82
CA TRP A 15 -11.83 1.42 -0.15
C TRP A 15 -13.24 1.82 0.34
N VAL A 16 -13.57 1.56 1.61
CA VAL A 16 -14.84 2.01 2.20
C VAL A 16 -14.95 3.54 2.15
N ASN A 17 -13.87 4.25 2.45
CA ASN A 17 -13.85 5.72 2.39
C ASN A 17 -14.02 6.23 0.95
N ASP A 18 -13.39 5.58 -0.03
CA ASP A 18 -13.51 5.91 -1.45
C ASP A 18 -14.93 5.69 -1.97
N ILE A 19 -15.58 4.57 -1.61
CA ILE A 19 -17.00 4.33 -1.93
C ILE A 19 -17.90 5.39 -1.30
N GLN A 20 -17.70 5.69 -0.01
CA GLN A 20 -18.52 6.67 0.67
C GLN A 20 -18.41 8.05 0.01
N LYS A 21 -17.19 8.47 -0.35
CA LYS A 21 -16.97 9.72 -1.10
C LYS A 21 -17.63 9.67 -2.48
N TYR A 22 -17.44 8.60 -3.23
CA TYR A 22 -18.02 8.43 -4.56
C TYR A 22 -19.55 8.52 -4.53
N LEU A 23 -20.18 7.80 -3.62
CA LEU A 23 -21.63 7.73 -3.50
C LEU A 23 -22.23 9.06 -3.01
N LYS A 24 -21.57 9.76 -2.06
CA LYS A 24 -21.95 11.14 -1.68
C LYS A 24 -21.91 12.08 -2.88
N LEU A 25 -20.85 12.04 -3.68
CA LEU A 25 -20.74 12.86 -4.89
C LEU A 25 -21.82 12.55 -5.93
N LYS A 26 -22.27 11.29 -6.00
CA LYS A 26 -23.34 10.87 -6.93
C LYS A 26 -24.74 11.25 -6.45
N ASN A 27 -25.02 11.05 -5.17
CA ASN A 27 -26.31 11.35 -4.56
C ASN A 27 -26.17 11.49 -3.03
N ASN A 28 -26.44 12.68 -2.51
CA ASN A 28 -26.38 12.95 -1.07
C ASN A 28 -27.52 12.32 -0.27
N ASN A 29 -28.57 11.80 -0.92
CA ASN A 29 -29.75 11.26 -0.26
C ASN A 29 -29.63 9.79 0.15
N TYR A 30 -28.52 9.11 -0.15
CA TYR A 30 -28.33 7.73 0.27
C TYR A 30 -28.28 7.61 1.79
N SER A 31 -29.08 6.69 2.33
CA SER A 31 -29.02 6.28 3.73
C SER A 31 -27.81 5.37 3.95
N ILE A 32 -27.40 5.19 5.22
CA ILE A 32 -26.31 4.27 5.57
C ILE A 32 -26.55 2.83 5.09
N ASN A 33 -27.81 2.40 5.01
CA ASN A 33 -28.19 1.08 4.52
C ASN A 33 -27.97 0.98 3.00
N ASP A 34 -28.27 2.04 2.24
CA ASP A 34 -28.02 2.07 0.80
C ASP A 34 -26.53 1.97 0.50
N TYR A 35 -25.67 2.66 1.27
CA TYR A 35 -24.22 2.52 1.14
C TYR A 35 -23.77 1.08 1.36
N LEU A 36 -24.34 0.40 2.35
CA LEU A 36 -23.96 -0.98 2.66
C LEU A 36 -24.35 -1.94 1.54
N GLU A 37 -25.60 -1.87 1.07
CA GLU A 37 -26.09 -2.73 0.00
C GLU A 37 -25.31 -2.50 -1.30
N ILE A 38 -25.05 -1.25 -1.67
CA ILE A 38 -24.20 -0.94 -2.82
C ILE A 38 -22.78 -1.49 -2.60
N ALA A 39 -22.16 -1.25 -1.44
CA ALA A 39 -20.81 -1.74 -1.18
C ALA A 39 -20.69 -3.26 -1.32
N LYS A 40 -21.67 -4.04 -0.83
CA LYS A 40 -21.70 -5.50 -1.01
C LYS A 40 -21.67 -5.90 -2.49
N THR A 41 -22.42 -5.21 -3.35
CA THR A 41 -22.41 -5.48 -4.81
C THR A 41 -21.11 -5.12 -5.52
N LEU A 42 -20.26 -4.31 -4.88
CA LEU A 42 -18.96 -3.87 -5.41
C LEU A 42 -17.78 -4.74 -4.97
N VAL A 43 -18.03 -5.72 -4.10
CA VAL A 43 -17.04 -6.73 -3.71
C VAL A 43 -16.91 -7.77 -4.83
N ASP A 44 -15.67 -8.09 -5.19
CA ASP A 44 -15.36 -9.12 -6.18
C ASP A 44 -15.95 -10.47 -5.75
N THR A 45 -16.56 -11.19 -6.70
CA THR A 45 -17.25 -12.45 -6.43
C THR A 45 -16.34 -13.55 -5.89
N ASN A 46 -15.01 -13.43 -6.06
CA ASN A 46 -14.05 -14.36 -5.48
C ASN A 46 -13.86 -14.18 -3.97
N ILE A 47 -14.39 -13.10 -3.39
CA ILE A 47 -14.30 -12.78 -1.97
C ILE A 47 -15.62 -13.19 -1.32
N SER A 48 -15.55 -14.20 -0.47
CA SER A 48 -16.75 -14.73 0.20
C SER A 48 -17.12 -13.86 1.39
N LEU A 49 -18.30 -13.23 1.32
CA LEU A 49 -18.85 -12.45 2.42
C LEU A 49 -19.72 -13.34 3.34
N PRO A 50 -19.61 -13.20 4.67
CA PRO A 50 -20.54 -13.80 5.62
C PRO A 50 -22.01 -13.42 5.34
N THR A 51 -22.93 -14.32 5.67
CA THR A 51 -24.37 -14.14 5.43
C THR A 51 -24.97 -12.97 6.21
N GLU A 52 -24.46 -12.67 7.41
CA GLU A 52 -24.95 -11.60 8.28
C GLU A 52 -24.01 -10.39 8.30
N ILE A 53 -24.14 -9.54 7.28
CA ILE A 53 -23.50 -8.22 7.26
C ILE A 53 -24.60 -7.14 7.24
N ASP A 54 -24.84 -6.52 8.38
CA ASP A 54 -25.84 -5.47 8.60
C ASP A 54 -25.23 -4.06 8.77
N THR A 55 -23.90 -3.97 8.85
CA THR A 55 -23.19 -2.70 9.07
C THR A 55 -21.93 -2.62 8.22
N ILE A 56 -21.52 -1.38 7.90
CA ILE A 56 -20.26 -1.08 7.20
C ILE A 56 -19.06 -1.58 8.00
N GLU A 57 -19.13 -1.54 9.33
CA GLU A 57 -18.09 -2.07 10.20
C GLU A 57 -17.93 -3.58 10.07
N LYS A 58 -19.04 -4.35 10.10
CA LYS A 58 -18.99 -5.79 9.85
C LYS A 58 -18.47 -6.12 8.46
N LEU A 59 -18.88 -5.36 7.43
CA LEU A 59 -18.35 -5.52 6.07
C LEU A 59 -16.83 -5.32 6.06
N ARG A 60 -16.35 -4.21 6.58
CA ARG A 60 -14.93 -3.85 6.64
C ARG A 60 -14.11 -4.91 7.39
N ASN A 61 -14.62 -5.44 8.49
CA ASN A 61 -13.94 -6.47 9.27
C ASN A 61 -13.92 -7.80 8.50
N ALA A 62 -15.03 -8.20 7.86
CA ALA A 62 -15.06 -9.39 7.00
C ALA A 62 -14.03 -9.29 5.85
N LEU A 63 -13.90 -8.12 5.22
CA LEU A 63 -12.88 -7.90 4.19
C LEU A 63 -11.44 -7.99 4.74
N LYS A 64 -11.21 -7.66 6.02
CA LYS A 64 -9.89 -7.81 6.67
C LYS A 64 -9.58 -9.25 7.06
N GLU A 65 -10.61 -10.07 7.29
CA GLU A 65 -10.47 -11.49 7.63
C GLU A 65 -10.26 -12.36 6.38
N ASP A 66 -10.71 -11.89 5.22
CA ASP A 66 -10.52 -12.59 3.95
C ASP A 66 -9.04 -12.79 3.58
N ILE A 67 -8.75 -13.91 2.92
CA ILE A 67 -7.39 -14.30 2.50
C ILE A 67 -6.76 -13.28 1.55
N SER A 68 -7.56 -12.59 0.72
CA SER A 68 -7.07 -11.58 -0.21
C SER A 68 -6.38 -10.42 0.50
N PHE A 69 -6.87 -10.01 1.67
CA PHE A 69 -6.24 -8.95 2.45
C PHE A 69 -4.89 -9.41 3.05
N THR A 70 -4.77 -10.68 3.41
CA THR A 70 -3.48 -11.26 3.84
C THR A 70 -2.47 -11.32 2.69
N VAL A 71 -2.93 -11.71 1.49
CA VAL A 71 -2.10 -11.69 0.27
C VAL A 71 -1.68 -10.27 -0.09
N PHE A 72 -2.57 -9.29 0.01
CA PHE A 72 -2.28 -7.87 -0.19
C PHE A 72 -1.20 -7.37 0.76
N LYS A 73 -1.32 -7.61 2.07
CA LYS A 73 -0.31 -7.21 3.07
C LYS A 73 1.05 -7.84 2.75
N SER A 74 1.07 -9.14 2.48
CA SER A 74 2.30 -9.88 2.17
C SER A 74 2.96 -9.40 0.88
N THR A 75 2.16 -9.11 -0.14
CA THR A 75 2.64 -8.60 -1.43
C THR A 75 3.25 -7.22 -1.28
N ASN A 76 2.59 -6.31 -0.55
CA ASN A 76 3.13 -4.97 -0.31
C ASN A 76 4.39 -5.03 0.55
N LYS A 77 4.43 -5.87 1.59
CA LYS A 77 5.64 -6.10 2.39
C LYS A 77 6.80 -6.58 1.51
N ARG A 78 6.58 -7.55 0.62
CA ARG A 78 7.60 -8.03 -0.32
C ARG A 78 8.04 -6.93 -1.29
N LYS A 79 7.11 -6.18 -1.87
CA LYS A 79 7.44 -5.04 -2.76
C LYS A 79 8.32 -4.02 -2.04
N LEU A 80 7.97 -3.69 -0.79
CA LEU A 80 8.76 -2.78 0.05
C LEU A 80 10.16 -3.34 0.31
N GLN A 81 10.28 -4.62 0.67
CA GLN A 81 11.59 -5.27 0.88
C GLN A 81 12.45 -5.32 -0.40
N LEU A 82 11.82 -5.31 -1.58
CA LEU A 82 12.49 -5.29 -2.88
C LEU A 82 12.80 -3.87 -3.37
N LEU A 83 12.37 -2.82 -2.67
CA LEU A 83 12.79 -1.46 -2.99
C LEU A 83 14.30 -1.36 -2.80
N LYS A 84 14.97 -0.81 -3.81
CA LYS A 84 16.41 -0.58 -3.80
C LYS A 84 16.72 0.87 -4.13
N TYR A 85 17.85 1.33 -3.61
CA TYR A 85 18.41 2.60 -4.04
C TYR A 85 18.88 2.53 -5.48
N ILE A 86 18.72 3.63 -6.22
CA ILE A 86 19.54 3.91 -7.39
C ILE A 86 20.41 5.12 -7.06
N PRO A 87 21.71 4.96 -6.77
CA PRO A 87 22.66 6.06 -6.80
C PRO A 87 22.92 6.47 -8.25
N GLU A 88 22.90 7.78 -8.54
CA GLU A 88 23.05 8.31 -9.90
C GLU A 88 24.45 8.12 -10.46
N SER A 89 25.46 8.07 -9.60
CA SER A 89 26.87 7.91 -9.98
C SER A 89 27.69 7.80 -8.70
N TYR A 90 29.01 7.72 -8.82
CA TYR A 90 29.98 7.71 -7.71
C TYR A 90 29.80 8.86 -6.68
N TYR A 91 28.95 9.87 -6.92
CA TYR A 91 28.88 11.11 -6.14
C TYR A 91 27.49 11.72 -5.81
N GLY A 92 26.34 11.14 -6.20
CA GLY A 92 25.08 11.92 -6.13
C GLY A 92 23.77 11.19 -5.84
N TYR A 93 22.90 11.86 -5.08
CA TYR A 93 21.53 11.44 -4.76
C TYR A 93 20.51 12.12 -5.69
N TYR A 94 19.66 11.34 -6.38
CA TYR A 94 18.49 11.88 -7.09
C TYR A 94 17.49 12.46 -6.10
N LYS A 95 17.03 13.69 -6.35
CA LYS A 95 15.91 14.30 -5.64
C LYS A 95 14.73 14.39 -6.60
N SER A 96 13.56 13.97 -6.13
CA SER A 96 12.33 14.09 -6.89
C SER A 96 12.06 15.56 -7.22
N PRO A 97 11.82 15.91 -8.50
CA PRO A 97 11.49 17.28 -8.89
C PRO A 97 10.24 17.82 -8.21
N SER A 98 9.35 16.94 -7.74
CA SER A 98 8.07 17.32 -7.15
C SER A 98 8.14 17.66 -5.67
N ASN A 99 9.09 17.08 -4.92
CA ASN A 99 9.13 17.22 -3.46
C ASN A 99 10.53 17.28 -2.85
N ASN A 100 11.58 17.25 -3.67
CA ASN A 100 12.99 17.25 -3.27
C ASN A 100 13.43 16.09 -2.35
N TYR A 101 12.59 15.07 -2.15
CA TYR A 101 12.96 13.86 -1.43
C TYR A 101 13.84 12.97 -2.30
N THR A 102 14.72 12.19 -1.66
CA THR A 102 15.58 11.25 -2.36
C THR A 102 14.74 10.17 -3.05
N GLU A 103 15.00 9.93 -4.34
CA GLU A 103 14.26 8.93 -5.12
C GLU A 103 14.77 7.50 -4.86
N VAL A 104 13.84 6.55 -4.88
CA VAL A 104 14.06 5.11 -4.68
C VAL A 104 13.28 4.34 -5.75
N SER A 105 13.73 3.14 -6.13
CA SER A 105 13.05 2.37 -7.19
C SER A 105 12.79 0.91 -6.78
N CYS A 106 11.71 0.33 -7.28
CA CYS A 106 11.53 -1.12 -7.33
C CYS A 106 12.23 -1.63 -8.59
N ASN A 107 13.30 -2.41 -8.51
CA ASN A 107 13.85 -3.04 -9.72
C ASN A 107 13.72 -4.57 -9.70
N SER A 108 13.25 -5.13 -10.82
CA SER A 108 13.28 -6.57 -11.08
C SER A 108 14.71 -6.96 -11.45
N THR A 109 15.31 -7.84 -10.67
CA THR A 109 16.71 -8.30 -10.84
C THR A 109 16.98 -9.05 -12.16
N ASN A 110 15.97 -9.22 -13.03
CA ASN A 110 16.05 -10.09 -14.20
C ASN A 110 16.83 -9.51 -15.40
N HIS A 111 17.22 -8.24 -15.38
CA HIS A 111 17.89 -7.58 -16.53
C HIS A 111 19.30 -7.06 -16.25
N ILE A 112 19.93 -7.50 -15.18
CA ILE A 112 21.16 -6.87 -14.73
C ILE A 112 22.38 -7.68 -15.14
N SER A 113 23.10 -7.18 -16.14
CA SER A 113 24.48 -7.57 -16.44
C SER A 113 25.41 -7.16 -15.29
N ASN A 114 26.58 -7.80 -15.19
CA ASN A 114 27.57 -7.68 -14.09
C ASN A 114 28.07 -6.25 -13.75
N SER A 115 27.51 -5.19 -14.34
CA SER A 115 27.84 -3.77 -14.11
C SER A 115 27.09 -3.12 -12.93
N SER A 116 26.12 -3.78 -12.29
CA SER A 116 25.34 -3.23 -11.16
C SER A 116 26.04 -3.32 -9.79
N LYS A 117 27.35 -3.12 -9.74
CA LYS A 117 28.13 -3.23 -8.50
C LYS A 117 27.86 -2.08 -7.50
N TYR A 118 26.98 -1.15 -7.85
CA TYR A 118 26.73 0.12 -7.13
C TYR A 118 25.40 0.18 -6.38
N TRP A 119 24.61 -0.90 -6.40
CA TRP A 119 23.35 -0.95 -5.67
C TRP A 119 23.68 -1.23 -4.21
N ASN A 120 23.41 -0.28 -3.32
CA ASN A 120 23.55 -0.53 -1.89
C ASN A 120 22.37 -1.39 -1.46
N ASP A 121 22.59 -2.68 -1.23
CA ASP A 121 21.57 -3.64 -0.79
C ASP A 121 21.31 -3.58 0.73
N ASN A 122 22.08 -2.77 1.49
CA ASN A 122 22.01 -2.71 2.95
C ASN A 122 21.02 -1.66 3.46
N TRP A 123 19.78 -1.73 2.97
CA TRP A 123 18.69 -0.84 3.38
C TRP A 123 18.16 -1.31 4.73
N LYS A 124 18.06 -0.39 5.69
CA LYS A 124 17.32 -0.62 6.93
C LYS A 124 16.00 0.12 6.86
N PHE A 125 14.92 -0.66 6.79
CA PHE A 125 13.56 -0.17 7.00
C PHE A 125 13.35 0.01 8.50
N ASN A 126 13.43 1.24 8.97
CA ASN A 126 13.02 1.59 10.32
C ASN A 126 11.58 2.07 10.25
N ASP A 127 10.66 1.11 10.20
CA ASP A 127 9.25 1.40 10.33
C ASP A 127 8.84 1.17 11.79
N SER A 128 8.89 2.26 12.57
CA SER A 128 8.43 2.27 13.96
C SER A 128 6.94 1.92 14.10
N LYS A 129 6.15 2.01 13.02
CA LYS A 129 4.73 1.64 12.97
C LYS A 129 4.50 0.18 12.58
N LEU A 130 5.38 -0.44 11.78
CA LEU A 130 5.28 -1.88 11.47
C LEU A 130 5.47 -2.72 12.73
N GLU A 131 6.38 -2.29 13.60
CA GLU A 131 6.63 -2.92 14.91
C GLU A 131 5.49 -2.65 15.90
N SER A 132 4.82 -1.50 15.80
CA SER A 132 3.67 -1.16 16.66
C SER A 132 2.35 -1.73 16.10
N ARG A 133 2.12 -3.04 16.24
CA ARG A 133 0.82 -3.75 16.23
C ARG A 133 -0.07 -3.69 14.97
N GLN A 134 0.06 -2.73 14.05
CA GLN A 134 -0.83 -2.63 12.89
C GLN A 134 -0.44 -3.61 11.76
N GLY A 135 0.85 -3.88 11.54
CA GLY A 135 1.32 -4.85 10.55
C GLY A 135 1.01 -4.52 9.08
N TYR A 136 0.61 -3.28 8.77
CA TYR A 136 0.39 -2.78 7.40
C TYR A 136 0.52 -1.25 7.34
N LEU A 137 0.77 -0.72 6.14
CA LEU A 137 0.87 0.72 5.85
C LEU A 137 -0.43 1.25 5.25
N LYS A 138 -0.79 2.48 5.59
CA LYS A 138 -1.96 3.23 5.09
C LYS A 138 -1.55 4.31 4.11
N SER A 139 -2.53 4.87 3.41
CA SER A 139 -2.29 6.04 2.57
C SER A 139 -1.76 7.19 3.44
N ASN A 140 -0.71 7.88 2.96
CA ASN A 140 0.03 8.93 3.67
C ASN A 140 0.88 8.50 4.88
N ASP A 141 1.09 7.19 5.11
CA ASP A 141 2.11 6.79 6.08
C ASP A 141 3.51 7.17 5.59
N ILE A 142 4.32 7.73 6.49
CA ILE A 142 5.72 8.09 6.24
C ILE A 142 6.60 6.93 6.68
N ILE A 143 7.34 6.36 5.72
CA ILE A 143 8.34 5.32 5.97
C ILE A 143 9.71 5.97 5.94
N ASN A 144 10.43 5.89 7.05
CA ASN A 144 11.81 6.34 7.11
C ASN A 144 12.72 5.23 6.59
N ILE A 145 13.47 5.53 5.54
CA ILE A 145 14.42 4.60 4.95
C ILE A 145 15.83 5.11 5.18
N SER A 146 16.71 4.25 5.67
CA SER A 146 18.10 4.59 5.95
C SER A 146 19.04 3.66 5.20
N VAL A 147 20.14 4.23 4.70
CA VAL A 147 21.20 3.52 4.01
C VAL A 147 22.46 3.69 4.83
N LYS A 148 23.14 2.59 5.15
CA LYS A 148 24.47 2.68 5.77
C LYS A 148 25.44 3.25 4.73
N LYS A 149 25.97 4.45 4.98
CA LYS A 149 27.04 5.01 4.17
C LYS A 149 28.29 4.16 4.37
N LEU A 150 28.97 3.84 3.28
CA LEU A 150 30.21 3.05 3.31
C LEU A 150 31.40 3.81 3.91
N TYR A 151 31.28 5.13 4.16
CA TYR A 151 32.40 6.01 4.54
C TYR A 151 32.14 6.92 5.75
N ASP A 152 31.21 6.60 6.65
CA ASP A 152 30.91 7.44 7.84
C ASP A 152 31.84 7.20 9.05
N ASP A 153 32.91 6.40 8.91
CA ASP A 153 33.95 6.26 9.94
C ASP A 153 35.14 7.20 9.63
N ARG A 154 35.03 8.47 10.06
CA ARG A 154 36.18 9.36 10.31
C ARG A 154 35.93 10.22 11.54
#